data_AF-A0A9E0D962-F1
#
_entry.id   AF-A0A9E0D962-F1
#
_cell.length_a   1.000
_cell.length_b   1.000
_cell.length_c   1.000
_cell.angle_alpha   90.00
_cell.angle_beta   90.00
_cell.angle_gamma   90.00
#
_symmetry.space_group_name_H-M   'P 1'
#
loop_
_entity.id
_entity.type
_entity.pdbx_description
1 polymer ?
#
loop_
_entity_poly.entity_id
_entity_poly.type
_entity_poly.pdbx_seq_one_letter_code
_entity_poly.pdbx_strand_id
1 'polypeptide(L)' 'MTTLTINLTDELARQLKERAVRYDTTLEAIATQGIQELLLRPDPLFDQAKAHILRKNAELYRRLA' A
#
# COMPACT_ATOMS: atom_id res chain seq x y z
N MET A 1 2.03 6.87 21.92
CA MET A 1 2.94 7.21 20.81
C MET A 1 4.20 6.38 20.99
N THR A 2 4.63 5.68 19.95
CA THR A 2 5.85 4.86 19.98
C THR A 2 6.84 5.47 19.01
N THR A 3 8.07 5.73 19.46
CA THR A 3 9.13 6.29 18.62
C THR A 3 9.92 5.16 17.98
N LEU A 4 10.06 5.19 16.66
CA LEU A 4 10.86 4.24 15.88
C LEU A 4 12.01 4.98 15.22
N THR A 5 13.24 4.54 15.47
CA THR A 5 14.43 5.01 14.76
C THR A 5 14.74 4.02 13.64
N ILE A 6 14.81 4.51 12.41
CA ILE A 6 15.04 3.72 11.20
C ILE A 6 16.29 4.24 10.49
N ASN A 7 17.22 3.32 10.19
CA ASN A 7 18.37 3.62 9.35
C ASN A 7 17.97 3.45 7.88
N LEU A 8 18.08 4.52 7.10
CA LEU A 8 17.85 4.51 5.66
C LEU A 8 19.20 4.65 4.95
N THR A 9 19.31 4.04 3.77
CA THR A 9 20.41 4.38 2.87
C THR A 9 20.25 5.81 2.38
N ASP A 10 21.35 6.48 2.04
CA ASP A 10 21.32 7.87 1.57
C ASP A 10 20.38 8.04 0.37
N GLU A 11 20.35 7.06 -0.54
CA GLU A 11 19.47 7.08 -1.69
C GLU A 11 17.99 6.99 -1.31
N LEU A 12 17.62 6.10 -0.38
CA LEU A 12 16.24 6.01 0.11
C LEU A 12 15.82 7.29 0.85
N ALA A 13 16.71 7.85 1.68
CA ALA A 13 16.47 9.10 2.38
C ALA A 13 16.26 10.27 1.42
N ARG A 14 17.04 10.32 0.33
CA ARG A 14 16.91 11.32 -0.74
C ARG A 14 15.56 11.21 -1.44
N GLN A 15 15.18 10.01 -1.87
CA GLN A 15 13.89 9.78 -2.53
C GLN A 15 12.69 10.12 -1.62
N LEU A 16 12.78 9.82 -0.32
CA LEU A 16 11.74 10.17 0.65
C LEU A 16 11.61 11.70 0.78
N LYS A 17 12.74 12.41 0.90
CA LYS A 17 12.77 13.89 0.94
C LYS A 17 12.14 14.50 -0.30
N GLU A 18 12.48 14.02 -1.49
CA GLU A 18 11.92 14.51 -2.75
C GLU A 18 10.41 14.29 -2.87
N ARG A 19 9.89 13.19 -2.31
CA ARG A 19 8.44 12.96 -2.25
C ARG A 19 7.78 13.87 -1.22
N ALA A 20 8.41 14.06 -0.06
CA ALA A 20 7.89 14.94 0.99
C ALA A 20 7.72 16.37 0.47
N VAL A 21 8.73 16.89 -0.22
CA VAL A 21 8.66 18.20 -0.88
C VAL A 21 7.57 18.26 -1.94
N ARG A 22 7.44 17.23 -2.79
CA ARG A 22 6.42 17.21 -3.85
C ARG A 22 4.99 17.21 -3.33
N TYR A 23 4.75 16.58 -2.19
CA TYR A 23 3.42 16.47 -1.58
C TYR A 23 3.18 17.49 -0.47
N ASP A 24 4.07 18.49 -0.32
CA ASP A 24 4.02 19.52 0.72
C ASP A 24 3.79 18.94 2.12
N THR A 25 4.55 17.88 2.44
CA THR A 25 4.39 17.08 3.65
C THR A 25 5.73 16.76 4.28
N THR A 26 5.73 16.13 5.46
CA THR A 26 6.97 15.75 6.16
C THR A 26 7.39 14.31 5.82
N LEU A 27 8.67 13.98 6.07
CA LEU A 27 9.15 12.61 5.89
C LEU A 27 8.42 11.63 6.80
N GLU A 28 8.15 12.04 8.03
CA GLU A 28 7.44 11.25 9.02
C GLU A 28 6.02 10.94 8.53
N ALA A 29 5.34 11.91 7.91
CA ALA A 29 4.01 11.71 7.35
C ALA A 29 4.02 10.69 6.21
N ILE A 30 4.98 10.79 5.27
CA ILE A 30 5.13 9.80 4.19
C ILE A 30 5.47 8.41 4.73
N ALA A 31 6.41 8.33 5.67
CA ALA A 31 6.79 7.06 6.29
C ALA A 31 5.60 6.42 7.03
N THR A 32 4.84 7.22 7.78
CA THR A 32 3.64 6.78 8.48
C THR A 32 2.58 6.25 7.50
N GLN A 33 2.32 6.99 6.42
CA GLN A 33 1.36 6.56 5.41
C GLN A 33 1.79 5.26 4.72
N GLY A 34 3.08 5.10 4.42
CA GLY A 34 3.62 3.86 3.86
C GLY A 34 3.48 2.65 4.80
N ILE A 35 3.71 2.86 6.11
CA ILE A 35 3.48 1.82 7.13
C ILE A 35 1.99 1.49 7.23
N GLN A 36 1.11 2.49 7.25
CA GLN A 36 -0.33 2.26 7.26
C GLN A 36 -0.79 1.50 6.04
N GLU A 37 -0.32 1.86 4.84
CA GLU A 37 -0.65 1.13 3.61
C GLU A 37 -0.15 -0.32 3.67
N LEU A 38 1.07 -0.55 4.19
CA LEU A 38 1.60 -1.89 4.39
C LEU A 38 0.74 -2.73 5.34
N LEU A 39 0.25 -2.12 6.43
CA LEU A 39 -0.59 -2.80 7.42
C LEU A 39 -2.06 -2.95 6.96
N LEU A 40 -2.53 -2.06 6.10
CA LEU A 40 -3.88 -2.07 5.51
C LEU A 40 -3.95 -2.96 4.27
N ARG A 41 -2.81 -3.38 3.71
CA ARG A 41 -2.80 -4.34 2.61
C ARG A 41 -3.52 -5.60 3.07
N PRO A 42 -4.60 -6.01 2.36
CA PRO A 42 -5.22 -7.27 2.65
C PRO A 42 -4.17 -8.38 2.52
N ASP A 43 -4.24 -9.37 3.40
CA ASP A 43 -3.45 -10.59 3.29
C ASP A 43 -3.48 -11.08 1.82
N PRO A 44 -2.36 -11.52 1.22
CA PRO A 44 -2.36 -12.10 -0.12
C PRO A 44 -3.50 -13.11 -0.38
N LEU A 45 -3.98 -13.79 0.68
CA LEU A 45 -5.16 -14.65 0.66
C LEU A 45 -6.46 -13.90 0.30
N PHE A 46 -6.64 -12.67 0.75
CA PHE A 46 -7.79 -11.82 0.43
C PHE A 46 -7.79 -11.39 -1.04
N ASP A 47 -6.62 -11.06 -1.61
CA ASP A 47 -6.53 -10.73 -3.03
C ASP A 47 -6.81 -11.95 -3.92
N GLN A 48 -6.38 -13.15 -3.51
CA GLN A 48 -6.75 -14.40 -4.18
C GLN A 48 -8.27 -14.67 -4.10
N ALA A 49 -8.88 -14.48 -2.92
CA ALA A 49 -10.32 -14.64 -2.74
C ALA A 49 -11.12 -13.64 -3.60
N LYS A 50 -10.69 -12.38 -3.64
CA LYS A 50 -11.27 -11.33 -4.50
C LYS A 50 -11.20 -11.71 -5.97
N ALA A 51 -10.03 -12.15 -6.46
CA ALA A 51 -9.87 -12.61 -7.83
C ALA A 51 -10.75 -13.83 -8.15
N HIS A 52 -10.87 -14.77 -7.21
CA HIS A 52 -11.74 -15.94 -7.35
C HIS A 52 -13.22 -15.54 -7.48
N ILE A 53 -13.72 -14.65 -6.60
CA ILE A 53 -15.11 -14.18 -6.60
C ILE A 53 -15.42 -13.42 -7.90
N LEU A 54 -14.55 -12.50 -8.33
CA LEU A 54 -14.74 -11.75 -9.56
C LEU A 54 -14.80 -12.68 -10.79
N ARG A 55 -13.96 -13.71 -10.85
CA ARG A 55 -13.99 -14.72 -11.91
C ARG A 55 -15.30 -15.51 -11.90
N LYS A 56 -15.74 -15.98 -10.73
CA LYS A 56 -17.02 -16.69 -10.55
C LYS A 56 -18.21 -15.85 -11.00
N ASN A 57 -18.24 -14.57 -10.64
CA ASN A 57 -19.30 -13.65 -11.02
C ASN A 57 -19.33 -13.40 -12.53
N ALA A 58 -18.18 -13.18 -13.16
CA ALA A 58 -18.10 -13.04 -14.62
C ALA A 58 -18.61 -14.30 -15.35
N GLU A 59 -18.34 -15.48 -14.79
CA GLU A 59 -18.83 -16.75 -15.32
C GLU A 59 -20.34 -16.93 -15.14
N LEU A 60 -20.90 -16.49 -14.02
CA LEU A 60 -22.34 -16.48 -13.76
C LEU A 60 -23.08 -15.51 -14.69
N TYR A 61 -22.57 -14.29 -14.87
CA TYR A 61 -23.14 -13.32 -15.81
C TYR A 61 -23.09 -13.82 -17.26
N ARG A 62 -22.03 -14.53 -17.66
CA ARG A 62 -21.94 -15.17 -18.99
C ARG A 62 -22.99 -16.25 -19.23
N ARG A 63 -23.48 -16.92 -18.18
CA ARG A 63 -24.47 -18.00 -18.29
C ARG A 63 -25.92 -17.50 -18.29
N LEU A 64 -26.12 -16.23 -17.93
CA LEU A 64 -27.42 -15.56 -17.89
C LEU A 64 -27.73 -14.78 -19.19
N ALA A 65 -26.79 -14.70 -20.13
CA ALA A 65 -26.90 -14.03 -21.42
C ALA A 65 -27.12 -15.02 -22.56
#